data_AF-A0A0N9W148-F1
#
_entry.id   AF-A0A0N9W148-F1
#
_cell.length_a   1.000
_cell.length_b   1.000
_cell.length_c   1.000
_cell.angle_alpha   90.00
_cell.angle_beta   90.00
_cell.angle_gamma   90.00
#
_symmetry.space_group_name_H-M   'P 1'
#
loop_
_entity.id
_entity.type
_entity.pdbx_description
1 polymer ?
#
loop_
_entity_poly.entity_id
_entity_poly.type
_entity_poly.pdbx_seq_one_letter_code
_entity_poly.pdbx_strand_id
1 'polypeptide(L)'
;MIKRTLLMLLSGCLPLSLNAWAGQQSIAAPSNQVIVAGQTLTLENHDQQCALRKQDQSFLKLDMPWPCFLSVDRKGQPRVEIFNNAQIIIVEHSTPEPPPSRDCDARYQAIRQIKGQPMEVSKVARSAGCMTGGMDQKNFVAHFSW
;
A
#
# COMPACT_ATOMS: atom_id res chain seq x y z
N MET A 1 14.96 79.35 29.75
CA MET A 1 14.85 78.19 30.67
C MET A 1 14.87 76.91 29.86
N ILE A 2 15.73 75.98 30.28
CA ILE A 2 16.04 74.67 29.69
C ILE A 2 14.93 73.64 29.97
N LYS A 3 14.70 72.70 29.05
CA LYS A 3 14.51 71.24 29.27
C LYS A 3 14.35 70.54 27.89
N ARG A 4 15.36 69.84 27.38
CA ARG A 4 15.79 68.43 27.64
C ARG A 4 14.84 67.37 27.05
N THR A 5 15.23 66.90 25.86
CA THR A 5 15.47 65.49 25.43
C THR A 5 14.65 64.37 26.09
N LEU A 6 14.02 63.48 25.29
CA LEU A 6 14.41 62.05 25.24
C LEU A 6 13.76 61.29 24.06
N LEU A 7 14.63 60.51 23.42
CA LEU A 7 14.43 59.55 22.32
C LEU A 7 13.59 58.36 22.81
N MET A 8 12.48 58.02 22.12
CA MET A 8 11.79 56.74 22.32
C MET A 8 12.20 55.76 21.21
N LEU A 9 13.19 54.92 21.51
CA LEU A 9 13.44 53.67 20.81
C LEU A 9 12.51 52.61 21.44
N LEU A 10 11.44 52.23 20.73
CA LEU A 10 10.63 51.07 21.09
C LEU A 10 11.18 49.85 20.35
N SER A 11 11.88 49.01 21.11
CA SER A 11 12.40 47.70 20.74
C SER A 11 11.33 46.84 20.06
N GLY A 12 11.61 46.45 18.80
CA GLY A 12 10.88 45.39 18.12
C GLY A 12 11.20 44.04 18.74
N CYS A 13 10.29 43.48 19.52
CA CYS A 13 10.28 42.06 19.83
C CYS A 13 9.88 41.29 18.56
N LEU A 14 10.88 40.77 17.83
CA LEU A 14 10.66 39.76 16.81
C LEU A 14 10.22 38.46 17.51
N PRO A 15 8.98 37.96 17.32
CA PRO A 15 8.66 36.62 17.74
C PRO A 15 9.48 35.66 16.85
N LEU A 16 10.45 34.96 17.45
CA LEU A 16 11.05 33.79 16.87
C LEU A 16 9.94 32.73 16.75
N SER A 17 9.25 32.73 15.62
CA SER A 17 8.35 31.64 15.24
C SER A 17 9.20 30.39 15.07
N LEU A 18 9.20 29.54 16.10
CA LEU A 18 9.66 28.16 16.01
C LEU A 18 8.74 27.47 15.00
N ASN A 19 9.19 27.41 13.74
CA ASN A 19 8.64 26.47 12.78
C ASN A 19 9.00 25.08 13.31
N ALA A 20 8.11 24.50 14.12
CA ALA A 20 8.13 23.08 14.36
C ALA A 20 7.83 22.40 13.02
N TRP A 21 8.88 22.13 12.24
CA TRP A 21 8.81 21.18 11.15
C TRP A 21 8.60 19.81 11.79
N ALA A 22 7.33 19.47 12.00
CA ALA A 22 6.91 18.09 11.96
C ALA A 22 7.29 17.60 10.56
N GLY A 23 8.49 17.01 10.44
CA GLY A 23 8.90 16.31 9.24
C GLY A 23 7.92 15.17 9.06
N GLN A 24 6.88 15.42 8.24
CA GLN A 24 6.03 14.36 7.72
C GLN A 24 6.99 13.40 7.03
N GLN A 25 7.28 12.27 7.67
CA GLN A 25 7.98 11.18 7.00
C GLN A 25 7.14 10.87 5.76
N SER A 26 7.67 11.22 4.59
CA SER A 26 7.05 10.89 3.32
C SER A 26 7.00 9.37 3.27
N ILE A 27 5.83 8.80 3.58
CA ILE A 27 5.55 7.39 3.33
C ILE A 27 5.56 7.31 1.81
N ALA A 28 6.65 6.77 1.24
CA ALA A 28 6.75 6.55 -0.19
C ALA A 28 5.49 5.79 -0.64
N ALA A 29 4.90 6.22 -1.77
CA ALA A 29 3.73 5.53 -2.30
C ALA A 29 4.05 4.04 -2.46
N PRO A 30 3.15 3.13 -2.03
CA PRO A 30 3.39 1.70 -2.14
C PRO A 30 3.66 1.35 -3.61
N SER A 31 4.73 0.59 -3.85
CA SER A 31 5.09 0.16 -5.21
C SER A 31 3.94 -0.64 -5.82
N ASN A 32 3.58 -0.30 -7.05
CA ASN A 32 2.61 -1.07 -7.83
C ASN A 32 3.27 -2.17 -8.68
N GLN A 33 4.59 -2.37 -8.58
CA GLN A 33 5.32 -3.39 -9.32
C GLN A 33 5.92 -4.45 -8.40
N VAL A 34 5.92 -5.69 -8.86
CA VAL A 34 6.54 -6.83 -8.17
C VAL A 34 7.13 -7.81 -9.18
N ILE A 35 8.25 -8.45 -8.84
CA ILE A 35 8.86 -9.49 -9.67
C ILE A 35 8.43 -10.85 -9.11
N VAL A 36 7.78 -11.66 -9.93
CA VAL A 36 7.35 -13.03 -9.60
C VAL A 36 7.89 -13.98 -10.64
N ALA A 37 8.64 -15.00 -10.21
CA ALA A 37 9.31 -15.97 -11.07
C ALA A 37 10.17 -15.35 -12.20
N GLY A 38 10.81 -14.20 -11.90
CA GLY A 38 11.65 -13.47 -12.85
C GLY A 38 10.87 -12.58 -13.84
N GLN A 39 9.54 -12.54 -13.75
CA GLN A 39 8.69 -11.69 -14.56
C GLN A 39 8.22 -10.48 -13.75
N THR A 40 8.33 -9.27 -14.31
CA THR A 40 7.73 -8.07 -13.72
C THR A 40 6.22 -8.09 -13.93
N LEU A 41 5.47 -7.88 -12.85
CA LEU A 41 4.03 -7.66 -12.84
C LEU A 41 3.76 -6.23 -12.39
N THR A 42 2.87 -5.53 -13.12
CA THR A 42 2.43 -4.19 -12.76
C THR A 42 0.95 -4.22 -12.36
N LEU A 43 0.65 -3.81 -11.14
CA LEU A 43 -0.71 -3.61 -10.66
C LEU A 43 -1.28 -2.31 -11.26
N GLU A 44 -2.40 -2.43 -11.96
CA GLU A 44 -3.06 -1.32 -12.63
C GLU A 44 -4.58 -1.44 -12.66
N ASN A 45 -5.22 -0.33 -12.98
CA ASN A 45 -6.65 -0.26 -13.24
C ASN A 45 -6.93 -0.77 -14.65
N HIS A 46 -7.74 -1.82 -14.76
CA HIS A 46 -8.25 -2.32 -16.02
C HIS A 46 -9.78 -2.38 -15.93
N ASP A 47 -10.48 -1.44 -16.59
CA ASP A 47 -11.94 -1.33 -16.57
C ASP A 47 -12.56 -1.24 -15.15
N GLN A 48 -11.99 -0.40 -14.28
CA GLN A 48 -12.39 -0.24 -12.86
C GLN A 48 -12.16 -1.48 -11.98
N GLN A 49 -11.43 -2.47 -12.49
CA GLN A 49 -11.03 -3.66 -11.75
C GLN A 49 -9.52 -3.68 -11.57
N CYS A 50 -9.08 -4.36 -10.52
CA CYS A 50 -7.67 -4.59 -10.30
C CYS A 50 -7.16 -5.66 -11.26
N ALA A 51 -6.02 -5.40 -11.88
CA ALA A 51 -5.37 -6.37 -12.73
C ALA A 51 -3.85 -6.28 -12.61
N LEU A 52 -3.19 -7.41 -12.83
CA LEU A 52 -1.75 -7.47 -12.99
C LEU A 52 -1.42 -7.55 -14.49
N ARG A 53 -0.79 -6.51 -15.03
CA ARG A 53 -0.21 -6.55 -16.37
C ARG A 53 1.11 -7.29 -16.33
N LYS A 54 1.21 -8.30 -17.18
CA LYS A 54 2.41 -9.11 -17.40
C LYS A 54 3.36 -8.40 -18.37
N GLN A 55 4.59 -8.91 -18.44
CA GLN A 55 5.61 -8.35 -19.35
C GLN A 55 5.20 -8.46 -20.83
N ASP A 56 4.47 -9.52 -21.19
CA ASP A 56 3.89 -9.73 -22.53
C ASP A 56 2.64 -8.87 -22.81
N GLN A 57 2.33 -7.91 -21.95
CA GLN A 57 1.15 -7.03 -21.98
C GLN A 57 -0.20 -7.73 -21.75
N SER A 58 -0.21 -9.05 -21.53
CA SER A 58 -1.44 -9.73 -21.14
C SER A 58 -1.83 -9.38 -19.70
N PHE A 59 -3.13 -9.47 -19.42
CA PHE A 59 -3.69 -9.13 -18.12
C PHE A 59 -4.09 -10.37 -17.33
N LEU A 60 -3.74 -10.38 -16.05
CA LEU A 60 -4.34 -11.24 -15.05
C LEU A 60 -5.36 -10.42 -14.26
N LYS A 61 -6.64 -10.57 -14.62
CA LYS A 61 -7.74 -9.85 -13.95
C LYS A 61 -7.98 -10.40 -12.56
N LEU A 62 -8.33 -9.52 -11.63
CA LEU A 62 -8.70 -9.83 -10.25
C LEU A 62 -10.15 -9.41 -10.04
N ASP A 63 -10.87 -10.18 -9.23
CA ASP A 63 -12.30 -10.01 -8.97
C ASP A 63 -12.53 -8.98 -7.84
N MET A 64 -11.85 -7.84 -7.94
CA MET A 64 -11.88 -6.76 -6.95
C MET A 64 -11.92 -5.40 -7.65
N PRO A 65 -12.64 -4.42 -7.09
CA PRO A 65 -12.69 -3.07 -7.64
C PRO A 65 -11.36 -2.35 -7.42
N TRP A 66 -11.00 -1.49 -8.37
CA TRP A 66 -9.93 -0.51 -8.18
C TRP A 66 -10.34 0.55 -7.13
N PRO A 67 -9.43 1.09 -6.29
CA PRO A 67 -7.98 0.86 -6.23
C PRO A 67 -7.57 -0.39 -5.45
N CYS A 68 -6.46 -1.01 -5.86
CA CYS A 68 -5.80 -2.07 -5.10
C CYS A 68 -4.34 -1.75 -4.81
N PHE A 69 -3.76 -2.50 -3.88
CA PHE A 69 -2.37 -2.42 -3.46
C PHE A 69 -1.75 -3.81 -3.42
N LEU A 70 -0.43 -3.88 -3.59
CA LEU A 70 0.32 -5.10 -3.31
C LEU A 70 0.56 -5.19 -1.81
N SER A 71 0.32 -6.37 -1.22
CA SER A 71 0.70 -6.61 0.17
C SER A 71 2.20 -6.38 0.35
N VAL A 72 2.60 -5.74 1.44
CA VAL A 72 4.00 -5.38 1.67
C VAL A 72 4.65 -6.21 2.77
N ASP A 73 5.98 -6.29 2.73
CA ASP A 73 6.82 -6.83 3.79
C ASP A 73 7.02 -5.81 4.91
N ARG A 74 7.83 -6.16 5.92
CA ARG A 74 8.13 -5.26 7.06
C ARG A 74 8.93 -4.01 6.66
N LYS A 75 9.48 -3.96 5.45
CA LYS A 75 10.20 -2.81 4.89
C LYS A 75 9.30 -1.95 3.99
N GLY A 76 8.02 -2.32 3.83
CA GLY A 76 7.09 -1.62 2.95
C GLY A 76 7.25 -1.98 1.46
N GLN A 77 8.04 -3.01 1.14
CA GLN A 77 8.23 -3.47 -0.23
C GLN A 77 7.22 -4.57 -0.58
N PRO A 78 6.75 -4.67 -1.84
CA PRO A 78 5.86 -5.75 -2.24
C PRO A 78 6.40 -7.12 -1.83
N ARG A 79 5.60 -7.86 -1.06
CA ARG A 79 6.00 -9.15 -0.52
C ARG A 79 5.73 -10.26 -1.53
N VAL A 80 6.78 -11.06 -1.76
CA VAL A 80 6.68 -12.35 -2.46
C VAL A 80 6.93 -13.45 -1.42
N GLU A 81 5.90 -14.23 -1.14
CA GLU A 81 5.97 -15.40 -0.27
C GLU A 81 6.42 -16.63 -1.07
N ILE A 82 7.31 -17.45 -0.51
CA ILE A 82 7.77 -18.69 -1.13
C ILE A 82 7.23 -19.86 -0.32
N PHE A 83 6.44 -20.72 -0.95
CA PHE A 83 5.89 -21.92 -0.30
C PHE A 83 5.70 -23.05 -1.32
N ASN A 84 6.13 -24.27 -0.97
CA ASN A 84 6.01 -25.48 -1.78
C ASN A 84 6.37 -25.26 -3.27
N ASN A 85 7.56 -24.71 -3.53
CA ASN A 85 8.09 -24.36 -4.85
C ASN A 85 7.28 -23.32 -5.65
N ALA A 86 6.33 -22.65 -5.00
CA ALA A 86 5.55 -21.56 -5.58
C ALA A 86 6.02 -20.20 -5.05
N GLN A 87 5.92 -19.17 -5.89
CA GLN A 87 6.00 -17.77 -5.48
C GLN A 87 4.58 -17.20 -5.44
N ILE A 88 4.22 -16.52 -4.34
CA ILE A 88 2.88 -16.04 -4.10
C ILE A 88 2.94 -14.57 -3.70
N ILE A 89 2.10 -13.75 -4.33
CA ILE A 89 1.85 -12.36 -3.92
C ILE A 89 0.39 -12.23 -3.49
N ILE A 90 0.07 -11.15 -2.77
CA ILE A 90 -1.31 -10.76 -2.50
C ILE A 90 -1.55 -9.37 -3.06
N VAL A 91 -2.71 -9.22 -3.68
CA VAL A 91 -3.30 -7.92 -4.02
C VAL A 91 -4.50 -7.70 -3.12
N GLU A 92 -4.61 -6.52 -2.55
CA GLU A 92 -5.64 -6.15 -1.58
C GLU A 92 -6.38 -4.87 -1.98
N HIS A 93 -7.66 -4.81 -1.62
CA HIS A 93 -8.55 -3.67 -1.71
C HIS A 93 -9.20 -3.45 -0.34
N SER A 94 -9.29 -2.22 0.13
CA SER A 94 -10.00 -1.90 1.36
C SER A 94 -10.75 -0.58 1.19
N THR A 95 -12.04 -0.60 1.48
CA THR A 95 -12.87 0.60 1.56
C THR A 95 -13.32 0.79 3.01
N PRO A 96 -13.05 1.94 3.65
CA PRO A 96 -13.55 2.22 5.00
C PRO A 96 -15.07 2.10 5.07
N GLU A 97 -15.58 1.47 6.12
CA GLU A 97 -17.01 1.45 6.39
C GLU A 97 -17.52 2.83 6.84
N PRO A 98 -18.83 3.12 6.65
CA PRO A 98 -19.41 4.38 7.12
C PRO A 98 -19.27 4.56 8.64
N PRO A 99 -19.10 5.81 9.12
CA PRO A 99 -19.14 6.11 10.56
C PRO A 99 -20.44 5.60 11.21
N PRO A 100 -20.39 5.12 12.47
CA PRO A 100 -19.27 5.22 13.42
C PRO A 100 -18.26 4.07 13.31
N SER A 101 -18.36 3.19 12.31
CA SER A 101 -17.43 2.07 12.14
C SER A 101 -15.99 2.57 11.95
N ARG A 102 -15.04 1.77 12.43
CA ARG A 102 -13.60 1.93 12.16
C ARG A 102 -13.06 0.80 11.29
N ASP A 103 -13.95 -0.08 10.83
CA ASP A 103 -13.60 -1.24 10.02
C ASP A 103 -13.57 -0.88 8.53
N CYS A 104 -13.16 -1.85 7.72
CA CYS A 104 -13.13 -1.73 6.27
C CYS A 104 -13.79 -2.95 5.63
N ASP A 105 -14.49 -2.76 4.51
CA ASP A 105 -14.73 -3.85 3.55
C ASP A 105 -13.40 -4.16 2.87
N ALA A 106 -12.68 -5.11 3.47
CA ALA A 106 -11.35 -5.52 3.08
C ALA A 106 -11.39 -6.84 2.31
N ARG A 107 -10.91 -6.82 1.07
CA ARG A 107 -10.87 -7.95 0.14
C ARG A 107 -9.45 -8.15 -0.37
N TYR A 108 -9.07 -9.39 -0.61
CA TYR A 108 -7.77 -9.69 -1.21
C TYR A 108 -7.83 -10.98 -2.04
N GLN A 109 -6.91 -11.10 -2.99
CA GLN A 109 -6.64 -12.32 -3.73
C GLN A 109 -5.15 -12.62 -3.71
N ALA A 110 -4.82 -13.89 -3.52
CA ALA A 110 -3.47 -14.40 -3.70
C ALA A 110 -3.25 -14.79 -5.17
N ILE A 111 -2.04 -14.57 -5.66
CA ILE A 111 -1.64 -14.96 -7.02
C ILE A 111 -0.41 -15.84 -6.89
N ARG A 112 -0.51 -17.07 -7.41
CA ARG A 112 0.55 -18.09 -7.32
C ARG A 112 1.18 -18.35 -8.68
N GLN A 113 2.50 -18.47 -8.68
CA GLN A 113 3.27 -18.94 -9.82
C GLN A 113 4.11 -20.16 -9.41
N ILE A 114 3.85 -21.30 -10.06
CA ILE A 114 4.67 -22.51 -9.99
C ILE A 114 5.44 -22.62 -11.31
N LYS A 115 6.71 -23.01 -11.26
CA LYS A 115 7.55 -23.12 -12.47
C LYS A 115 6.89 -24.05 -13.50
N GLY A 116 6.74 -23.55 -14.74
CA GLY A 116 6.17 -24.32 -15.85
C GLY A 116 4.64 -24.41 -15.85
N GLN A 117 3.95 -23.78 -14.89
CA GLN A 117 2.49 -23.72 -14.85
C GLN A 117 2.00 -22.29 -15.14
N PRO A 118 0.76 -22.12 -15.63
CA PRO A 118 0.14 -20.80 -15.69
C PRO A 118 0.03 -20.17 -14.30
N MET A 119 0.05 -18.84 -14.27
CA MET A 119 -0.20 -18.08 -13.05
C MET A 119 -1.66 -18.27 -12.62
N GLU A 120 -1.89 -18.57 -11.34
CA GLU A 120 -3.20 -18.88 -10.78
C GLU A 120 -3.65 -17.79 -9.81
N VAL A 121 -4.90 -17.36 -9.92
CA VAL A 121 -5.53 -16.40 -9.00
C VAL A 121 -6.45 -17.16 -8.05
N SER A 122 -6.33 -16.87 -6.75
CA SER A 122 -7.20 -17.46 -5.75
C SER A 122 -8.63 -16.91 -5.82
N LYS A 123 -9.56 -17.54 -5.10
CA LYS A 123 -10.86 -16.90 -4.80
C LYS A 123 -10.64 -15.62 -3.99
N VAL A 124 -11.59 -14.69 -4.08
CA VAL A 124 -11.62 -13.48 -3.24
C VAL A 124 -11.80 -13.88 -1.78
N ALA A 125 -10.86 -13.45 -0.96
CA ALA A 125 -10.90 -13.59 0.49
C ALA A 125 -11.26 -12.25 1.14
N ARG A 126 -11.84 -12.31 2.34
CA ARG A 126 -12.17 -11.14 3.15
C ARG A 126 -11.30 -11.09 4.40
N SER A 127 -10.95 -9.90 4.83
CA SER A 127 -10.34 -9.65 6.14
C SER A 127 -11.38 -9.11 7.11
N ALA A 128 -11.17 -9.37 8.40
CA ALA A 128 -12.05 -8.89 9.47
C ALA A 128 -11.82 -7.42 9.84
N GLY A 129 -10.80 -6.78 9.26
CA GLY A 129 -10.51 -5.37 9.48
C GLY A 129 -9.71 -4.80 8.31
N CYS A 130 -9.36 -3.53 8.41
CA CYS A 130 -8.56 -2.85 7.39
C CYS A 130 -7.22 -3.56 7.16
N MET A 131 -6.86 -3.72 5.88
CA MET A 131 -5.60 -4.35 5.47
C MET A 131 -4.42 -3.42 5.73
N THR A 132 -4.02 -3.30 6.99
CA THR A 132 -2.89 -2.46 7.39
C THR A 132 -1.74 -3.32 7.90
N GLY A 133 -0.58 -3.23 7.25
CA GLY A 133 0.65 -3.88 7.69
C GLY A 133 0.89 -5.26 7.08
N GLY A 134 1.84 -5.99 7.67
CA GLY A 134 2.27 -7.29 7.15
C GLY A 134 1.23 -8.38 7.39
N MET A 135 0.90 -9.14 6.34
CA MET A 135 -0.02 -10.28 6.41
C MET A 135 0.66 -11.55 6.97
N ASP A 136 -0.11 -12.45 7.56
CA ASP A 136 0.41 -13.76 7.99
C ASP A 136 0.64 -14.67 6.78
N GLN A 137 1.59 -15.62 6.87
CA GLN A 137 1.86 -16.56 5.78
C GLN A 137 0.61 -17.34 5.36
N LYS A 138 -0.30 -17.67 6.28
CA LYS A 138 -1.55 -18.39 5.97
C LYS A 138 -2.41 -17.64 4.95
N ASN A 139 -2.34 -16.31 4.92
CA ASN A 139 -3.11 -15.53 3.95
C ASN A 139 -2.62 -15.75 2.52
N PHE A 140 -1.34 -16.11 2.33
CA PHE A 140 -0.77 -16.41 1.02
C PHE A 140 -1.10 -17.83 0.59
N VAL A 141 -1.01 -18.79 1.51
CA VAL A 141 -1.01 -20.22 1.15
C VAL A 141 -2.38 -20.89 1.24
N ALA A 142 -3.30 -20.41 2.09
CA ALA A 142 -4.53 -21.15 2.41
C ALA A 142 -5.57 -21.18 1.28
N HIS A 143 -5.41 -20.37 0.24
CA HIS A 143 -6.39 -20.22 -0.83
C HIS A 143 -6.15 -21.14 -2.04
N PHE A 144 -5.15 -22.01 -1.97
CA PHE A 144 -4.80 -22.95 -3.04
C PHE A 144 -4.81 -24.40 -2.55
N SER A 145 -5.04 -25.34 -3.48
CA SER A 145 -4.71 -26.74 -3.24
C SER A 145 -3.20 -26.97 -3.40
N TRP A 146 -2.66 -27.86 -2.57
CA TRP A 146 -1.23 -28.19 -2.49
C TRP A 146 -0.98 -29.68 -2.68
#